data_AF-A0A0A2K5B0-F1
#
_entry.id   AF-A0A0A2K5B0-F1
#
_cell.length_a   1.000
_cell.length_b   1.000
_cell.length_c   1.000
_cell.angle_alpha   90.00
_cell.angle_beta   90.00
_cell.angle_gamma   90.00
#
_symmetry.space_group_name_H-M   'P 1'
#
loop_
_entity.id
_entity.type
_entity.pdbx_description
1 polymer ?
#
loop_
_entity_poly.entity_id
_entity_poly.type
_entity_poly.pdbx_seq_one_letter_code
_entity_poly.pdbx_strand_id
1 'polypeptide(L)'
;MMQHPQIVHADTTRMGKWTDFDGVEADKLGTCSVTAIVNEEGFLLSNTSSDGFREIPAAERLCALYNGNKTIFGNKPVNVWIVYEQENAVKGRGIGKVMERIRPARVFEQVYNGESFMNRPSEEGARFCLKLVGGTVVATMRRQDGGGSPIPISGDGTTVVCR
;
A
#
# COMPACT_ATOMS: atom_id res chain seq x y z
N MET A 1 -21.46 1.26 -15.31
CA MET A 1 -20.25 0.48 -15.63
C MET A 1 -19.80 -0.18 -14.34
N MET A 2 -19.48 -1.48 -14.34
CA MET A 2 -18.86 -2.11 -13.18
C MET A 2 -17.44 -1.54 -13.08
N GLN A 3 -17.17 -0.79 -12.02
CA GLN A 3 -15.82 -0.33 -11.75
C GLN A 3 -15.02 -1.55 -11.30
N HIS A 4 -13.83 -1.74 -11.86
CA HIS A 4 -12.92 -2.80 -11.39
C HIS A 4 -11.89 -2.17 -10.45
N PRO A 5 -11.34 -2.93 -9.51
CA PRO A 5 -10.22 -2.44 -8.72
C PRO A 5 -9.04 -2.11 -9.64
N GLN A 6 -8.37 -0.99 -9.39
CA GLN A 6 -7.15 -0.63 -10.09
C GLN A 6 -5.99 -1.46 -9.57
N ILE A 7 -5.35 -2.25 -10.44
CA ILE A 7 -4.15 -3.02 -10.08
C ILE A 7 -2.90 -2.14 -10.24
N VAL A 8 -2.02 -2.16 -9.24
CA VAL A 8 -0.72 -1.48 -9.22
C VAL A 8 0.38 -2.53 -9.18
N HIS A 9 1.04 -2.71 -10.32
CA HIS A 9 2.13 -3.66 -10.48
C HIS A 9 3.42 -3.17 -9.81
N ALA A 10 4.35 -4.10 -9.57
CA ALA A 10 5.66 -3.80 -8.99
C ALA A 10 6.39 -2.68 -9.75
N ASP A 11 7.09 -1.84 -9.01
CA ASP A 11 7.81 -0.64 -9.46
C ASP A 11 6.95 0.38 -10.21
N THR A 12 5.65 0.41 -9.91
CA THR A 12 4.73 1.42 -10.45
C THR A 12 4.00 2.18 -9.36
N THR A 13 3.50 3.35 -9.75
CA THR A 13 2.68 4.22 -8.91
C THR A 13 1.37 4.52 -9.64
N ARG A 14 0.27 4.54 -8.90
CA ARG A 14 -1.06 4.91 -9.40
C ARG A 14 -1.77 5.84 -8.44
N MET A 15 -2.62 6.69 -9.00
CA MET A 15 -3.33 7.75 -8.30
C MET A 15 -4.69 7.93 -8.94
N GLY A 16 -5.71 8.26 -8.14
CA GLY A 16 -7.06 8.49 -8.64
C GLY A 16 -8.07 8.81 -7.55
N LYS A 17 -9.30 9.09 -7.96
CA LYS A 17 -10.45 9.29 -7.05
C LYS A 17 -11.19 7.98 -6.86
N TRP A 18 -11.74 7.73 -5.68
CA TRP A 18 -12.54 6.53 -5.42
C TRP A 18 -13.81 6.46 -6.26
N THR A 19 -14.31 7.59 -6.75
CA THR A 19 -15.48 7.64 -7.64
C THR A 19 -15.25 6.93 -8.97
N ASP A 20 -13.99 6.65 -9.33
CA ASP A 20 -13.62 6.07 -10.62
C ASP A 20 -13.25 4.59 -10.50
N PHE A 21 -13.10 4.06 -9.27
CA PHE A 21 -12.59 2.71 -8.99
C PHE A 21 -13.28 2.05 -7.79
N ASP A 22 -13.56 0.75 -7.91
CA ASP A 22 -14.13 -0.07 -6.82
C ASP A 22 -13.11 -0.41 -5.70
N GLY A 23 -11.86 -0.02 -5.88
CA GLY A 23 -10.73 -0.27 -4.98
C GLY A 23 -9.39 -0.10 -5.71
N VAL A 24 -8.30 -0.22 -4.97
CA VAL A 24 -6.94 -0.29 -5.52
C VAL A 24 -6.22 -1.48 -4.89
N GLU A 25 -5.52 -2.23 -5.72
CA GLU A 25 -4.83 -3.46 -5.34
C GLU A 25 -3.34 -3.39 -5.72
N ALA A 26 -2.48 -3.92 -4.88
CA ALA A 26 -1.06 -4.11 -5.16
C ALA A 26 -0.72 -5.60 -5.07
N ASP A 27 -0.23 -6.15 -6.18
CA ASP A 27 0.16 -7.55 -6.30
C ASP A 27 1.61 -7.80 -5.86
N LYS A 28 1.94 -9.06 -5.62
CA LYS A 28 3.28 -9.55 -5.32
C LYS A 28 3.90 -8.93 -4.06
N LEU A 29 3.09 -8.74 -3.01
CA LEU A 29 3.65 -8.64 -1.66
C LEU A 29 4.40 -9.96 -1.38
N GLY A 30 5.70 -9.82 -1.13
CA GLY A 30 6.69 -10.84 -0.83
C GLY A 30 8.08 -10.37 -1.31
N THR A 31 8.07 -9.63 -2.43
CA THR A 31 9.26 -9.01 -3.02
C THR A 31 9.19 -7.48 -3.00
N CYS A 32 8.06 -6.91 -2.57
CA CYS A 32 7.78 -5.49 -2.63
C CYS A 32 7.32 -4.92 -1.27
N SER A 33 7.59 -3.64 -1.08
CA SER A 33 6.99 -2.78 -0.07
C SER A 33 5.92 -1.91 -0.73
N VAL A 34 4.76 -1.79 -0.09
CA VAL A 34 3.66 -0.96 -0.59
C VAL A 34 3.48 0.25 0.31
N THR A 35 3.41 1.43 -0.29
CA THR A 35 3.07 2.67 0.40
C THR A 35 1.88 3.32 -0.27
N ALA A 36 0.84 3.65 0.49
CA ALA A 36 -0.36 4.30 -0.01
C ALA A 36 -0.72 5.52 0.81
N ILE A 37 -1.04 6.63 0.16
CA ILE A 37 -1.57 7.86 0.74
C ILE A 37 -3.03 7.96 0.31
N VAL A 38 -3.95 7.99 1.27
CA VAL A 38 -5.38 7.83 1.01
C VAL A 38 -6.24 8.67 1.93
N ASN A 39 -7.40 9.09 1.46
CA ASN A 39 -8.51 9.54 2.30
C ASN A 39 -9.84 9.12 1.66
N GLU A 40 -10.96 9.71 2.05
CA GLU A 40 -12.27 9.40 1.48
C GLU A 40 -12.48 9.89 0.04
N GLU A 41 -11.60 10.75 -0.48
CA GLU A 41 -11.73 11.33 -1.82
C GLU A 41 -10.88 10.60 -2.87
N GLY A 42 -9.66 10.23 -2.50
CA GLY A 42 -8.74 9.60 -3.44
C GLY A 42 -7.63 8.78 -2.80
N PHE A 43 -6.80 8.22 -3.67
CA PHE A 43 -5.65 7.41 -3.33
C PHE A 43 -4.44 7.76 -4.19
N LEU A 44 -3.27 7.47 -3.65
CA LEU A 44 -1.99 7.42 -4.32
C LEU A 44 -1.24 6.22 -3.75
N LEU A 45 -1.01 5.18 -4.56
CA LEU A 45 -0.37 3.93 -4.15
C LEU A 45 0.90 3.69 -4.96
N SER A 46 1.99 3.37 -4.27
CA SER A 46 3.25 2.90 -4.84
C SER A 46 3.50 1.47 -4.42
N ASN A 47 3.79 0.60 -5.39
CA ASN A 47 4.23 -0.76 -5.17
C ASN A 47 5.71 -0.83 -5.59
N THR A 48 6.63 -0.95 -4.63
CA THR A 48 8.07 -0.79 -4.87
C THR A 48 8.80 -2.08 -4.54
N SER A 49 9.56 -2.62 -5.48
CA SER A 49 10.39 -3.80 -5.24
C SER A 49 11.40 -3.50 -4.12
N SER A 50 11.49 -4.40 -3.14
CA SER A 50 12.34 -4.25 -1.95
C SER A 50 13.75 -4.81 -2.19
N ASP A 51 14.46 -4.25 -3.19
CA ASP A 51 15.90 -4.50 -3.39
C ASP A 51 16.80 -3.57 -2.53
N GLY A 52 16.17 -2.84 -1.61
CA GLY A 52 16.81 -2.06 -0.54
C GLY A 52 17.27 -0.65 -0.91
N PHE A 53 17.77 -0.42 -2.13
CA PHE A 53 18.24 0.91 -2.53
C PHE A 53 17.13 1.80 -3.12
N ARG A 54 15.99 1.22 -3.50
CA ARG A 54 14.89 1.95 -4.17
C ARG A 54 13.84 2.52 -3.25
N GLU A 55 13.66 1.97 -2.05
CA GLU A 55 12.51 2.26 -1.19
C GLU A 55 12.49 3.70 -0.69
N ILE A 56 13.63 4.23 -0.22
CA ILE A 56 13.72 5.63 0.25
C ILE A 56 13.51 6.61 -0.92
N PRO A 57 14.21 6.49 -2.07
CA PRO A 57 13.91 7.33 -3.23
C PRO A 57 12.46 7.22 -3.72
N ALA A 58 11.85 6.04 -3.67
CA ALA A 58 10.44 5.85 -4.03
C ALA A 58 9.51 6.59 -3.06
N ALA A 59 9.78 6.49 -1.76
CA ALA A 59 9.06 7.21 -0.71
C ALA A 59 9.16 8.74 -0.91
N GLU A 60 10.35 9.25 -1.23
CA GLU A 60 10.55 10.68 -1.49
C GLU A 60 9.80 11.16 -2.73
N ARG A 61 9.81 10.38 -3.82
CA ARG A 61 9.03 10.66 -5.03
C ARG A 61 7.54 10.65 -4.73
N LEU A 62 7.07 9.72 -3.90
CA LEU A 62 5.67 9.63 -3.51
C LEU A 62 5.22 10.87 -2.72
N CYS A 63 6.04 11.34 -1.79
CA CYS A 63 5.80 12.60 -1.06
C CYS A 63 5.74 13.81 -2.01
N ALA A 64 6.67 13.90 -2.98
CA ALA A 64 6.67 14.97 -3.98
C ALA A 64 5.40 14.91 -4.86
N LEU A 65 5.01 13.72 -5.30
CA LEU A 65 3.82 13.50 -6.12
C LEU A 65 2.54 13.86 -5.36
N TYR A 66 2.42 13.47 -4.10
CA TYR A 66 1.32 13.91 -3.23
C TYR A 66 1.25 15.43 -3.13
N ASN A 67 2.39 16.10 -2.84
CA ASN A 67 2.42 17.55 -2.70
C ASN A 67 1.99 18.28 -3.98
N GLY A 68 2.33 17.75 -5.15
CA GLY A 68 1.87 18.28 -6.44
C GLY A 68 0.39 18.03 -6.74
N ASN A 69 -0.28 17.12 -6.02
CA ASN A 69 -1.63 16.63 -6.34
C ASN A 69 -2.60 16.63 -5.14
N LYS A 70 -2.37 17.48 -4.12
CA LYS A 70 -3.21 17.54 -2.91
C LYS A 70 -4.70 17.78 -3.17
N THR A 71 -5.04 18.37 -4.32
CA THR A 71 -6.42 18.63 -4.75
C THR A 71 -7.22 17.36 -5.01
N ILE A 72 -6.59 16.24 -5.33
CA ILE A 72 -7.25 14.93 -5.46
C ILE A 72 -7.81 14.45 -4.12
N PHE A 73 -7.16 14.88 -3.03
CA PHE A 73 -7.52 14.56 -1.65
C PHE A 73 -8.32 15.69 -0.99
N GLY A 74 -8.81 16.67 -1.76
CA GLY A 74 -9.61 17.79 -1.25
C GLY A 74 -8.85 18.71 -0.31
N ASN A 75 -7.51 18.64 -0.29
CA ASN A 75 -6.65 19.28 0.70
C ASN A 75 -6.99 18.90 2.16
N LYS A 76 -7.60 17.72 2.37
CA LYS A 76 -7.95 17.20 3.69
C LYS A 76 -6.82 16.35 4.29
N PRO A 77 -6.90 16.02 5.60
CA PRO A 77 -6.01 15.03 6.19
C PRO A 77 -6.06 13.69 5.44
N VAL A 78 -4.90 13.02 5.43
CA VAL A 78 -4.73 11.72 4.77
C VAL A 78 -4.25 10.66 5.75
N ASN A 79 -4.47 9.40 5.40
CA ASN A 79 -3.88 8.24 6.02
C ASN A 79 -2.75 7.73 5.12
N VAL A 80 -1.63 7.34 5.72
CA VAL A 80 -0.51 6.74 5.00
C VAL A 80 -0.38 5.30 5.46
N TRP A 81 -0.60 4.35 4.56
CA TRP A 81 -0.36 2.93 4.79
C TRP A 81 1.02 2.56 4.29
N ILE A 82 1.80 1.87 5.11
CA ILE A 82 3.11 1.34 4.75
C ILE A 82 3.09 -0.15 5.10
N VAL A 83 3.09 -1.00 4.08
CA VAL A 83 3.03 -2.46 4.23
C VAL A 83 4.33 -3.06 3.70
N TYR A 84 5.03 -3.81 4.55
CA TYR A 84 6.34 -4.37 4.23
C TYR A 84 6.53 -5.74 4.88
N GLU A 85 7.39 -6.53 4.25
CA GLU A 85 7.72 -7.89 4.68
C GLU A 85 8.61 -7.83 5.95
N GLN A 86 8.52 -8.84 6.82
CA GLN A 86 9.18 -8.87 8.12
C GLN A 86 10.71 -8.77 8.04
N GLU A 87 11.37 -9.45 7.10
CA GLU A 87 12.82 -9.32 6.88
C GLU A 87 13.21 -7.89 6.46
N ASN A 88 12.26 -7.14 5.89
CA ASN A 88 12.42 -5.76 5.47
C ASN A 88 11.97 -4.72 6.52
N ALA A 89 11.66 -5.13 7.75
CA ALA A 89 11.09 -4.24 8.76
C ALA A 89 11.97 -3.01 9.11
N VAL A 90 13.29 -3.16 9.07
CA VAL A 90 14.21 -2.03 9.27
C VAL A 90 14.05 -0.98 8.18
N LYS A 91 13.88 -1.42 6.93
CA LYS A 91 13.70 -0.53 5.76
C LYS A 91 12.31 0.11 5.76
N GLY A 92 11.28 -0.66 6.13
CA GLY A 92 9.92 -0.16 6.33
C GLY A 92 9.84 1.04 7.28
N ARG A 93 10.55 0.98 8.41
CA ARG A 93 10.70 2.13 9.33
C ARG A 93 11.37 3.35 8.69
N GLY A 94 12.28 3.13 7.75
CA GLY A 94 12.90 4.19 6.97
C GLY A 94 11.89 4.92 6.07
N ILE A 95 10.98 4.17 5.44
CA ILE A 95 9.86 4.73 4.67
C ILE A 95 8.95 5.57 5.57
N GLY A 96 8.63 5.05 6.78
CA GLY A 96 7.85 5.77 7.80
C GLY A 96 8.37 7.18 8.06
N LYS A 97 9.68 7.31 8.35
CA LYS A 97 10.33 8.60 8.57
C LYS A 97 10.21 9.57 7.38
N VAL A 98 10.26 9.07 6.15
CA VAL A 98 10.07 9.91 4.95
C VAL A 98 8.61 10.37 4.85
N MET A 99 7.67 9.50 5.16
CA MET A 99 6.23 9.77 5.09
C MET A 99 5.75 10.77 6.15
N GLU A 100 6.47 10.93 7.26
CA GLU A 100 6.19 11.98 8.26
C GLU A 100 6.25 13.41 7.70
N ARG A 101 6.86 13.60 6.52
CA ARG A 101 6.86 14.88 5.78
C ARG A 101 5.47 15.24 5.24
N ILE A 102 4.56 14.27 5.13
CA ILE A 102 3.16 14.49 4.74
C ILE A 102 2.39 14.96 5.96
N ARG A 103 1.81 16.17 5.88
CA ARG A 103 0.98 16.74 6.94
C ARG A 103 -0.26 17.43 6.35
N PRO A 104 -1.42 17.36 7.02
CA PRO A 104 -1.73 16.50 8.17
C PRO A 104 -1.92 15.04 7.74
N ALA A 105 -1.24 14.09 8.41
CA ALA A 105 -1.35 12.68 8.11
C ALA A 105 -1.30 11.78 9.35
N ARG A 106 -1.96 10.62 9.27
CA ARG A 106 -1.80 9.49 10.20
C ARG A 106 -1.07 8.36 9.48
N VAL A 107 -0.01 7.83 10.08
CA VAL A 107 0.79 6.75 9.49
C VAL A 107 0.38 5.42 10.13
N PHE A 108 0.13 4.43 9.30
CA PHE A 108 -0.26 3.07 9.61
C PHE A 108 0.80 2.14 9.03
N GLU A 109 1.59 1.49 9.89
CA GLU A 109 2.60 0.54 9.46
C GLU A 109 2.08 -0.87 9.65
N GLN A 110 2.29 -1.74 8.67
CA GLN A 110 1.87 -3.13 8.76
C GLN A 110 3.03 -4.03 8.34
N VAL A 111 3.47 -4.86 9.28
CA VAL A 111 4.42 -5.94 9.00
C VAL A 111 3.63 -7.17 8.58
N TYR A 112 4.06 -7.86 7.53
CA TYR A 112 3.53 -9.20 7.21
C TYR A 112 4.65 -10.23 7.16
N ASN A 113 4.30 -11.46 7.53
CA ASN A 113 5.16 -12.63 7.42
C ASN A 113 4.43 -13.60 6.51
N GLY A 114 4.73 -13.52 5.22
CA GLY A 114 4.21 -14.42 4.20
C GLY A 114 5.39 -15.01 3.44
N GLU A 115 5.21 -16.22 2.89
CA GLU A 115 6.25 -16.91 2.13
C GLU A 115 6.88 -15.97 1.09
N SER A 116 8.21 -15.83 1.13
CA SER A 116 8.96 -15.11 0.10
C SER A 116 8.92 -15.96 -1.17
N PHE A 117 7.98 -15.68 -2.07
CA PHE A 117 7.78 -16.44 -3.32
C PHE A 117 8.84 -16.14 -4.39
N MET A 118 10.07 -15.87 -3.96
CA MET A 118 11.25 -15.70 -4.83
C MET A 118 11.58 -16.96 -5.65
N ASN A 119 10.92 -18.09 -5.39
CA ASN A 119 11.36 -19.39 -5.89
C ASN A 119 10.61 -19.92 -7.12
N ARG A 120 9.37 -19.49 -7.44
CA ARG A 120 8.65 -20.00 -8.63
C ARG A 120 7.70 -18.97 -9.27
N PRO A 121 7.69 -18.85 -10.62
CA PRO A 121 6.74 -18.01 -11.37
C PRO A 121 5.26 -18.32 -11.11
N SER A 122 4.96 -19.50 -10.56
CA SER A 122 3.62 -20.02 -10.30
C SER A 122 3.12 -19.79 -8.87
N GLU A 123 3.95 -19.25 -7.97
CA GLU A 123 3.55 -18.98 -6.59
C GLU A 123 3.04 -17.54 -6.48
N GLU A 124 1.72 -17.41 -6.42
CA GLU A 124 1.04 -16.12 -6.38
C GLU A 124 1.17 -15.51 -4.98
N GLY A 125 1.82 -14.35 -4.91
CA GLY A 125 2.14 -13.66 -3.65
C GLY A 125 0.94 -13.21 -2.83
N ALA A 126 1.18 -12.33 -1.86
CA ALA A 126 0.09 -11.62 -1.21
C ALA A 126 -0.36 -10.44 -2.07
N ARG A 127 -1.64 -10.11 -1.97
CA ARG A 127 -2.25 -8.93 -2.55
C ARG A 127 -2.70 -8.01 -1.44
N PHE A 128 -2.22 -6.78 -1.46
CA PHE A 128 -2.70 -5.71 -0.61
C PHE A 128 -3.84 -4.97 -1.30
N CYS A 129 -4.95 -4.74 -0.59
CA CYS A 129 -6.15 -4.10 -1.15
C CYS A 129 -6.61 -2.94 -0.27
N LEU A 130 -6.91 -1.81 -0.89
CA LEU A 130 -7.57 -0.66 -0.27
C LEU A 130 -8.90 -0.39 -0.97
N LYS A 131 -9.95 -0.17 -0.18
CA LYS A 131 -11.30 0.13 -0.69
C LYS A 131 -12.01 1.15 0.19
N LEU A 132 -12.81 2.01 -0.41
CA LEU A 132 -13.73 2.89 0.31
C LEU A 132 -15.04 2.14 0.63
N VAL A 133 -15.35 1.94 1.90
CA VAL A 133 -16.57 1.28 2.39
C VAL A 133 -17.27 2.22 3.35
N GLY A 134 -18.49 2.66 3.01
CA GLY A 134 -19.25 3.59 3.86
C GLY A 134 -18.51 4.88 4.19
N GLY A 135 -17.71 5.40 3.24
CA GLY A 135 -16.88 6.60 3.44
C GLY A 135 -15.58 6.38 4.23
N THR A 136 -15.27 5.14 4.62
CA THR A 136 -14.03 4.80 5.33
C THR A 136 -13.12 3.96 4.45
N VAL A 137 -11.83 4.28 4.41
CA VAL A 137 -10.84 3.45 3.71
C VAL A 137 -10.53 2.23 4.56
N VAL A 138 -10.81 1.05 4.00
CA VAL A 138 -10.53 -0.26 4.59
C VAL A 138 -9.33 -0.87 3.87
N ALA A 139 -8.40 -1.39 4.66
CA ALA A 139 -7.18 -2.02 4.18
C ALA A 139 -7.23 -3.52 4.50
N THR A 140 -6.96 -4.36 3.51
CA THR A 140 -6.96 -5.83 3.67
C THR A 140 -5.80 -6.46 2.91
N MET A 141 -5.45 -7.68 3.32
CA MET A 141 -4.52 -8.54 2.60
C MET A 141 -5.21 -9.85 2.23
N ARG A 142 -4.95 -10.35 1.01
CA ARG A 142 -5.46 -11.64 0.54
C ARG A 142 -4.46 -12.35 -0.37
N ARG A 143 -4.76 -13.59 -0.80
CA ARG A 143 -3.85 -14.38 -1.64
C ARG A 143 -4.09 -13.85 -3.02
N GLN A 144 -3.02 -13.68 -3.77
CA GLN A 144 -3.16 -13.13 -5.11
C GLN A 144 -3.96 -14.09 -6.02
N ASP A 145 -3.90 -15.41 -5.76
CA ASP A 145 -4.71 -16.45 -6.43
C ASP A 145 -6.20 -16.46 -6.02
N GLY A 146 -6.61 -15.54 -5.14
CA GLY A 146 -7.97 -15.46 -4.64
C GLY A 146 -8.33 -16.50 -3.58
N GLY A 147 -7.39 -17.34 -3.15
CA GLY A 147 -7.59 -18.32 -2.10
C GLY A 147 -7.78 -17.70 -0.71
N GLY A 148 -8.70 -18.28 0.06
CA GLY A 148 -8.99 -17.90 1.44
C GLY A 148 -9.70 -16.54 1.58
N SER A 149 -10.01 -16.18 2.83
CA SER A 149 -10.68 -14.91 3.14
C SER A 149 -9.68 -13.74 3.18
N PRO A 150 -10.10 -12.52 2.80
CA PRO A 150 -9.33 -11.30 3.07
C PRO A 150 -9.14 -11.11 4.58
N ILE A 151 -7.92 -10.75 4.98
CA ILE A 151 -7.56 -10.44 6.35
C ILE A 151 -7.49 -8.91 6.48
N PRO A 152 -8.24 -8.29 7.40
CA PRO A 152 -8.12 -6.86 7.65
C PRO A 152 -6.75 -6.53 8.24
N ILE A 153 -6.15 -5.43 7.79
CA ILE A 153 -4.90 -4.93 8.39
C ILE A 153 -5.20 -3.75 9.32
N SER A 154 -4.61 -3.77 10.51
CA SER A 154 -4.80 -2.75 11.54
C SER A 154 -3.84 -1.59 11.40
N GLY A 155 -2.64 -1.84 10.84
CA GLY A 155 -1.61 -0.81 10.71
C GLY A 155 -0.96 -0.43 12.04
N ASP A 156 -1.00 -1.34 13.02
CA ASP A 156 -0.46 -1.14 14.37
C ASP A 156 1.08 -1.38 14.47
N GLY A 157 1.73 -1.71 13.36
CA GLY A 157 3.18 -1.94 13.23
C GLY A 157 3.72 -3.12 14.03
N THR A 158 2.88 -3.83 14.77
CA THR A 158 3.29 -4.79 15.82
C THR A 158 2.67 -6.16 15.61
N THR A 159 1.42 -6.20 15.15
CA THR A 159 0.77 -7.43 14.73
C THR A 159 1.36 -7.84 13.39
N VAL A 160 2.13 -8.92 13.37
CA VAL A 160 2.56 -9.52 12.12
C VAL A 160 1.36 -10.25 11.52
N VAL A 161 0.93 -9.84 10.34
CA VAL A 161 -0.11 -10.58 9.61
C VAL A 161 0.56 -11.79 8.97
N CYS A 162 0.36 -12.94 9.61
CA CYS A 162 0.79 -14.24 9.11
C CYS A 162 -0.25 -14.78 8.14
N ARG A 163 0.23 -15.49 7.12
CA ARG A 163 -0.66 -16.13 6.15
C ARG A 163 -0.19 -17.51 5.75
#